data_AF-A0A929AUG1-F1
#
_entry.id   AF-A0A929AUG1-F1
#
_cell.length_a   1.000
_cell.length_b   1.000
_cell.length_c   1.000
_cell.angle_alpha   90.00
_cell.angle_beta   90.00
_cell.angle_gamma   90.00
#
_symmetry.space_group_name_H-M   'P 1'
#
loop_
_entity.id
_entity.type
_entity.pdbx_description
1 polymer ?
#
loop_
_entity_poly.entity_id
_entity_poly.type
_entity_poly.pdbx_seq_one_letter_code
_entity_poly.pdbx_strand_id
1 'polypeptide(L)'
;MLDLAKIQLIAQSYSPQELFAALVWQRRFNEFDGEEVITDLSQHPSLWASFLFTKPIFAPDENGLSFGGVIDTLLAMANYRPMPETSIIHFVAYPADTLYILTENQDTTVSQLLDLGKKWRADSVEVSDGSNEEYGLRLKRRLRVRLDSGLYGENVGRDRDAVVISYWWD
;
A
#
# COMPACT_ATOMS: atom_id res chain seq x y z
N MET A 1 -6.25 24.90 11.97
CA MET A 1 -7.44 24.14 12.41
C MET A 1 -7.88 23.29 11.23
N LEU A 2 -8.11 21.99 11.41
CA LEU A 2 -8.52 21.10 10.33
C LEU A 2 -9.92 21.50 9.86
N ASP A 3 -10.08 21.80 8.57
CA ASP A 3 -11.38 22.09 7.96
C ASP A 3 -12.12 20.77 7.72
N LEU A 4 -13.02 20.43 8.65
CA LEU A 4 -13.75 19.18 8.62
C LEU A 4 -14.60 19.02 7.36
N ALA A 5 -15.20 20.11 6.86
CA ALA A 5 -16.04 20.07 5.66
C ALA A 5 -15.20 19.76 4.42
N LYS A 6 -14.01 20.38 4.32
CA LYS A 6 -13.05 20.05 3.25
C LYS A 6 -12.56 18.61 3.33
N ILE A 7 -12.26 18.09 4.52
CA ILE A 7 -11.83 16.70 4.73
C ILE A 7 -12.95 15.73 4.31
N GLN A 8 -14.19 16.01 4.70
CA GLN A 8 -15.34 15.19 4.31
C GLN A 8 -15.56 15.18 2.80
N LEU A 9 -15.46 16.34 2.13
CA LEU A 9 -15.59 16.44 0.68
C LEU A 9 -14.53 15.58 -0.05
N ILE A 10 -13.27 15.66 0.40
CA ILE A 10 -12.17 14.89 -0.19
C ILE A 10 -12.36 13.40 0.04
N ALA A 11 -12.74 12.99 1.26
CA ALA A 11 -13.02 11.60 1.60
C ALA A 11 -14.21 11.01 0.84
N GLN A 12 -15.16 11.85 0.40
CA GLN A 12 -16.26 11.44 -0.47
C GLN A 12 -15.86 11.37 -1.96
N SER A 13 -14.78 12.05 -2.33
CA SER A 13 -14.35 12.16 -3.74
C SER A 13 -13.35 11.08 -4.16
N TYR A 14 -12.59 10.53 -3.22
CA TYR A 14 -11.59 9.51 -3.49
C TYR A 14 -11.64 8.37 -2.47
N SER A 15 -11.62 7.15 -2.96
CA SER A 15 -11.41 5.96 -2.16
C SER A 15 -9.97 5.90 -1.61
N PRO A 16 -9.74 5.21 -0.48
CA PRO A 16 -8.38 4.97 0.01
C PRO A 16 -7.47 4.34 -1.05
N GLN A 17 -7.99 3.46 -1.90
CA GLN A 17 -7.24 2.79 -2.95
C GLN A 17 -6.81 3.75 -4.06
N GLU A 18 -7.63 4.74 -4.43
CA GLU A 18 -7.24 5.78 -5.39
C GLU A 18 -6.12 6.67 -4.84
N LEU A 19 -6.15 6.97 -3.54
CA LEU A 19 -5.08 7.71 -2.89
C LEU A 19 -3.77 6.91 -2.87
N PHE A 20 -3.81 5.63 -2.51
CA PHE A 20 -2.63 4.76 -2.58
C PHE A 20 -2.16 4.53 -4.01
N ALA A 21 -3.07 4.39 -4.98
CA ALA A 21 -2.73 4.29 -6.40
C ALA A 21 -1.94 5.52 -6.86
N ALA A 22 -2.38 6.72 -6.48
CA ALA A 22 -1.68 7.96 -6.80
C ALA A 22 -0.28 8.01 -6.17
N LEU A 23 -0.12 7.54 -4.94
CA LEU A 23 1.19 7.46 -4.27
C LEU A 23 2.12 6.46 -4.95
N VAL A 24 1.63 5.29 -5.36
CA VAL A 24 2.40 4.28 -6.10
C VAL A 24 2.79 4.83 -7.47
N TRP A 25 1.84 5.36 -8.23
CA TRP A 25 2.04 5.89 -9.59
C TRP A 25 3.18 6.89 -9.68
N GLN A 26 3.34 7.75 -8.66
CA GLN A 26 4.37 8.79 -8.64
C GLN A 26 5.78 8.26 -8.33
N ARG A 27 5.93 6.98 -7.99
CA ARG A 27 7.18 6.42 -7.48
C ARG A 27 7.93 5.68 -8.57
N ARG A 28 9.21 6.01 -8.66
CA ARG A 28 10.21 5.31 -9.48
C ARG A 28 11.52 5.28 -8.71
N PHE A 29 12.10 4.09 -8.56
CA PHE A 29 13.37 3.87 -7.88
C PHE A 29 13.89 2.47 -8.26
N ASN A 30 15.19 2.24 -8.29
CA ASN A 30 15.79 0.97 -8.71
C ASN A 30 15.15 0.46 -10.02
N GLU A 31 14.60 -0.75 -10.00
CA GLU A 31 13.84 -1.34 -11.11
C GLU A 31 12.31 -1.17 -10.97
N PHE A 32 11.85 -0.54 -9.88
CA PHE A 32 10.43 -0.30 -9.62
C PHE A 32 9.86 0.81 -10.51
N ASP A 33 8.80 0.50 -11.24
CA ASP A 33 7.97 1.45 -11.99
C ASP A 33 6.52 1.44 -11.50
N GLY A 34 6.16 2.47 -10.73
CA GLY A 34 4.82 2.59 -10.17
C GLY A 34 3.71 2.76 -11.20
N GLU A 35 4.00 3.33 -12.37
CA GLU A 35 3.03 3.47 -13.46
C GLU A 35 2.65 2.10 -14.04
N GLU A 36 3.64 1.21 -14.23
CA GLU A 36 3.41 -0.15 -14.70
C GLU A 36 2.59 -0.95 -13.67
N VAL A 37 2.96 -0.88 -12.39
CA VAL A 37 2.26 -1.56 -11.30
C VAL A 37 0.78 -1.16 -11.24
N ILE A 38 0.48 0.14 -11.25
CA ILE A 38 -0.90 0.61 -11.17
C ILE A 38 -1.68 0.31 -12.45
N THR A 39 -1.05 0.38 -13.62
CA THR A 39 -1.68 -0.02 -14.88
C THR A 39 -2.11 -1.48 -14.81
N ASP A 40 -1.23 -2.39 -14.37
CA ASP A 40 -1.55 -3.80 -14.25
C ASP A 40 -2.65 -4.08 -13.23
N LEU A 41 -2.61 -3.44 -12.06
CA LEU A 41 -3.65 -3.59 -11.04
C LEU A 41 -5.01 -3.07 -11.52
N SER A 42 -5.02 -1.98 -12.31
CA SER A 42 -6.26 -1.42 -12.87
C SER A 42 -6.89 -2.32 -13.94
N GLN A 43 -6.08 -3.08 -14.67
CA GLN A 43 -6.53 -4.03 -15.69
C GLN A 43 -7.03 -5.36 -15.10
N HIS A 44 -6.62 -5.67 -13.87
CA HIS A 44 -6.96 -6.92 -13.19
C HIS A 44 -7.61 -6.70 -11.82
N PRO A 45 -8.74 -5.97 -11.73
CA PRO A 45 -9.40 -5.66 -10.46
C PRO A 45 -9.91 -6.91 -9.72
N SER A 46 -10.09 -8.04 -10.41
CA SER A 46 -10.47 -9.31 -9.78
C SER A 46 -9.35 -9.98 -8.99
N LEU A 47 -8.09 -9.54 -9.19
CA LEU A 47 -6.94 -10.14 -8.50
C LEU A 47 -6.72 -9.61 -7.10
N TRP A 48 -7.34 -8.50 -6.71
CA TRP A 48 -7.05 -7.86 -5.44
C TRP A 48 -8.32 -7.26 -4.82
N ALA A 49 -8.37 -7.27 -3.50
CA ALA A 49 -9.43 -6.60 -2.72
C ALA A 49 -8.98 -5.23 -2.22
N SER A 50 -7.70 -5.11 -1.83
CA SER A 50 -7.06 -3.85 -1.48
C SER A 50 -5.55 -3.97 -1.58
N PHE A 51 -4.84 -2.85 -1.67
CA PHE A 51 -3.39 -2.82 -1.56
C PHE A 51 -2.91 -1.63 -0.73
N LEU A 52 -1.65 -1.70 -0.31
CA LEU A 52 -0.97 -0.70 0.50
C LEU A 52 0.48 -0.61 0.04
N PHE A 53 0.98 0.61 -0.18
CA PHE A 53 2.39 0.83 -0.50
C PHE A 53 3.06 1.64 0.60
N THR A 54 4.00 1.04 1.32
CA THR A 54 4.62 1.62 2.53
C THR A 54 6.02 1.03 2.73
N LYS A 55 6.74 1.44 3.78
CA LYS A 55 7.94 0.75 4.26
C LYS A 55 7.65 -0.65 4.80
N PRO A 56 8.67 -1.52 4.88
CA PRO A 56 8.62 -2.81 5.56
C PRO A 56 8.00 -2.71 6.93
N ILE A 57 6.89 -3.40 7.12
CA ILE A 57 6.17 -3.32 8.38
C ILE A 57 6.89 -4.13 9.49
N PHE A 58 7.90 -4.95 9.13
CA PHE A 58 8.71 -5.75 10.07
C PHE A 58 10.04 -5.11 10.46
N ALA A 59 10.40 -3.96 9.89
CA ALA A 59 11.61 -3.26 10.31
C ALA A 59 11.39 -2.66 11.71
N PRO A 60 12.38 -2.74 12.62
CA PRO A 60 12.43 -1.90 13.80
C PRO A 60 12.16 -0.46 13.38
N ASP A 61 11.15 0.17 13.96
CA ASP A 61 10.74 1.53 13.61
C ASP A 61 11.66 2.58 14.23
N GLU A 62 12.97 2.38 14.08
CA GLU A 62 14.00 3.24 14.68
C GLU A 62 13.93 4.67 14.14
N ASN A 63 13.36 4.85 12.94
CA ASN A 63 13.19 6.14 12.27
C ASN A 63 11.74 6.68 12.31
N GLY A 64 10.79 6.00 12.95
CA GLY A 64 9.40 6.46 13.06
C GLY A 64 8.59 6.41 11.74
N LEU A 65 9.01 5.59 10.77
CA LEU A 65 8.40 5.39 9.46
C LEU A 65 7.36 4.25 9.40
N SER A 66 6.91 3.75 10.56
CA SER A 66 5.72 2.89 10.63
C SER A 66 4.47 3.61 10.08
N PHE A 67 3.29 2.98 10.17
CA PHE A 67 2.02 3.63 9.82
C PHE A 67 1.84 5.03 10.41
N GLY A 68 2.45 5.33 11.57
CA GLY A 68 2.50 6.68 12.11
C GLY A 68 3.27 7.66 11.21
N GLY A 69 4.47 7.27 10.78
CA GLY A 69 5.31 8.07 9.88
C GLY A 69 4.74 8.26 8.48
N VAL A 70 3.90 7.34 7.99
CA VAL A 70 3.14 7.56 6.75
C VAL A 70 2.23 8.78 6.89
N ILE A 71 1.50 8.90 8.00
CA ILE A 71 0.63 10.06 8.24
C ILE A 71 1.45 11.35 8.34
N ASP A 72 2.55 11.35 9.08
CA ASP A 72 3.41 12.53 9.21
C ASP A 72 4.03 12.93 7.87
N THR A 73 4.43 11.96 7.04
CA THR A 73 4.93 12.19 5.67
C THR A 73 3.84 12.80 4.79
N LEU A 74 2.62 12.24 4.81
CA LEU A 74 1.50 12.78 4.03
C LEU A 74 1.13 14.20 4.47
N LEU A 75 1.17 14.48 5.79
CA LEU A 75 0.97 15.82 6.32
C LEU A 75 2.07 16.77 5.87
N ALA A 76 3.34 16.33 5.87
CA ALA A 76 4.46 17.13 5.39
C ALA A 76 4.35 17.42 3.88
N MET A 77 3.98 16.42 3.07
CA MET A 77 3.71 16.58 1.64
C MET A 77 2.57 17.56 1.37
N ALA A 78 1.45 17.44 2.09
CA ALA A 78 0.27 18.30 1.91
C ALA A 78 0.53 19.76 2.35
N ASN A 79 1.41 19.97 3.33
CA ASN A 79 1.78 21.30 3.82
C ASN A 79 3.00 21.90 3.11
N TYR A 80 3.62 21.16 2.19
CA TYR A 80 4.73 21.65 1.40
C TYR A 80 4.26 22.83 0.53
N ARG A 81 4.80 24.02 0.80
CA ARG A 81 4.52 25.20 -0.04
C ARG A 81 5.35 25.12 -1.31
N PRO A 82 4.80 25.50 -2.48
CA PRO A 82 5.59 25.57 -3.70
C PRO A 82 6.77 26.54 -3.48
N MET A 83 7.98 25.97 -3.50
CA MET A 83 9.23 26.74 -3.48
C MET A 83 9.60 27.16 -4.91
N PRO A 84 10.36 28.27 -5.07
CA PRO A 84 10.89 28.66 -6.37
C PRO A 84 11.74 27.54 -6.97
N GLU A 85 11.70 27.40 -8.31
CA GLU A 85 12.43 26.39 -9.10
C GLU A 85 13.96 26.35 -8.85
N THR A 86 14.51 27.39 -8.21
CA THR A 86 15.93 27.54 -7.88
C THR A 86 16.36 26.80 -6.61
N SER A 87 15.44 26.10 -5.92
CA SER A 87 15.73 25.46 -4.65
C SER A 87 16.48 24.14 -4.84
N ILE A 88 17.56 23.87 -4.09
CA ILE A 88 18.40 22.67 -4.32
C ILE A 88 17.75 21.40 -3.74
N ILE A 89 16.83 21.54 -2.77
CA ILE A 89 16.11 20.42 -2.14
C ILE A 89 14.64 20.55 -2.51
N HIS A 90 14.21 19.76 -3.49
CA HIS A 90 12.83 19.65 -3.93
C HIS A 90 12.19 18.42 -3.26
N PHE A 91 10.98 18.59 -2.74
CA PHE A 91 10.02 17.53 -2.41
C PHE A 91 10.26 16.73 -1.11
N VAL A 92 9.18 16.52 -0.35
CA VAL A 92 9.13 15.50 0.71
C VAL A 92 8.82 14.16 0.02
N ALA A 93 9.83 13.35 -0.23
CA ALA A 93 9.65 12.05 -0.88
C ALA A 93 8.79 11.11 -0.02
N TYR A 94 7.80 10.45 -0.63
CA TYR A 94 7.08 9.36 0.02
C TYR A 94 8.00 8.13 0.12
N PRO A 95 8.51 7.76 1.31
CA PRO A 95 9.63 6.83 1.42
C PRO A 95 9.12 5.38 1.44
N ALA A 96 8.30 4.98 0.47
CA ALA A 96 7.79 3.62 0.37
C ALA A 96 8.52 2.81 -0.72
N ASP A 97 8.71 1.52 -0.43
CA ASP A 97 9.41 0.53 -1.24
C ASP A 97 8.82 -0.89 -1.09
N THR A 98 7.72 -1.07 -0.35
CA THR A 98 7.08 -2.36 -0.15
C THR A 98 5.60 -2.27 -0.52
N LEU A 99 5.15 -3.15 -1.41
CA LEU A 99 3.75 -3.26 -1.81
C LEU A 99 3.12 -4.47 -1.13
N TYR A 100 1.98 -4.27 -0.47
CA TYR A 100 1.16 -5.31 0.12
C TYR A 100 -0.16 -5.40 -0.64
N ILE A 101 -0.50 -6.58 -1.14
CA ILE A 101 -1.78 -6.86 -1.81
C ILE A 101 -2.58 -7.85 -0.99
N LEU A 102 -3.81 -7.48 -0.63
CA LEU A 102 -4.80 -8.38 -0.05
C LEU A 102 -5.59 -9.04 -1.19
N THR A 103 -5.65 -10.37 -1.17
CA THR A 103 -6.35 -11.15 -2.19
C THR A 103 -7.00 -12.41 -1.61
N GLU A 104 -7.85 -13.04 -2.40
CA GLU A 104 -8.47 -14.32 -2.07
C GLU A 104 -7.44 -15.46 -2.15
N ASN A 105 -7.51 -16.40 -1.21
CA ASN A 105 -6.65 -17.57 -1.19
C ASN A 105 -7.09 -18.60 -2.25
N GLN A 106 -6.85 -18.27 -3.51
CA GLN A 106 -7.12 -19.13 -4.66
C GLN A 106 -5.84 -19.31 -5.47
N ASP A 107 -5.45 -20.55 -5.75
CA ASP A 107 -4.20 -20.90 -6.43
C ASP A 107 -3.99 -20.11 -7.73
N THR A 108 -5.05 -19.96 -8.54
CA THR A 108 -5.01 -19.21 -9.80
C THR A 108 -4.73 -17.72 -9.59
N THR A 109 -5.33 -17.13 -8.57
CA THR A 109 -5.20 -15.70 -8.24
C THR A 109 -3.82 -15.40 -7.68
N VAL A 110 -3.35 -16.25 -6.75
CA VAL A 110 -2.00 -16.17 -6.19
C VAL A 110 -0.96 -16.36 -7.29
N SER A 111 -1.10 -17.34 -8.17
CA SER A 111 -0.16 -17.57 -9.28
C SER A 111 -0.04 -16.36 -10.20
N GLN A 112 -1.16 -15.74 -10.58
CA GLN A 112 -1.14 -14.55 -11.45
C GLN A 112 -0.45 -13.36 -10.77
N LEU A 113 -0.67 -13.17 -9.48
CA LEU A 113 -0.02 -12.12 -8.70
C LEU A 113 1.49 -12.38 -8.50
N LEU A 114 1.91 -13.64 -8.42
CA LEU A 114 3.34 -14.00 -8.40
C LEU A 114 4.01 -13.71 -9.75
N ASP A 115 3.31 -13.96 -10.87
CA ASP A 115 3.83 -13.64 -12.20
C ASP A 115 3.92 -12.12 -12.43
N LEU A 116 2.97 -11.35 -11.91
CA LEU A 116 3.08 -9.88 -11.86
C LEU A 116 4.29 -9.42 -11.04
N GLY A 117 4.59 -10.08 -9.91
CA GLY A 117 5.79 -9.78 -9.13
C GLY A 117 7.09 -9.94 -9.92
N LYS A 118 7.17 -10.96 -10.77
CA LYS A 118 8.31 -11.14 -11.69
C LYS A 118 8.37 -10.04 -12.74
N LYS A 119 7.20 -9.66 -13.30
CA LYS A 119 7.10 -8.58 -14.28
C LYS A 119 7.60 -7.25 -13.69
N TRP A 120 7.15 -6.92 -12.48
CA TRP A 120 7.54 -5.72 -11.74
C TRP A 120 8.94 -5.78 -11.13
N ARG A 121 9.67 -6.88 -11.37
CA ARG A 121 11.04 -7.10 -10.88
C ARG A 121 11.18 -6.87 -9.38
N ALA A 122 10.23 -7.39 -8.59
CA ALA A 122 10.37 -7.41 -7.15
C ALA A 122 11.55 -8.32 -6.76
N ASP A 123 12.41 -7.85 -5.85
CA ASP A 123 13.56 -8.61 -5.35
C ASP A 123 13.11 -9.82 -4.54
N SER A 124 12.02 -9.66 -3.79
CA SER A 124 11.38 -10.73 -3.02
C SER A 124 9.87 -10.62 -3.07
N VAL A 125 9.20 -11.78 -3.12
CA VAL A 125 7.74 -11.90 -3.04
C VAL A 125 7.38 -12.92 -1.98
N GLU A 126 6.63 -12.50 -0.96
CA GLU A 126 6.19 -13.35 0.15
C GLU A 126 4.67 -13.49 0.18
N VAL A 127 4.17 -14.73 0.28
CA VAL A 127 2.75 -15.01 0.52
C VAL A 127 2.55 -15.35 2.00
N SER A 128 1.64 -14.66 2.66
CA SER A 128 1.32 -14.88 4.07
C SER A 128 -0.16 -15.20 4.26
N ASP A 129 -0.44 -16.42 4.72
CA ASP A 129 -1.74 -16.80 5.29
C ASP A 129 -1.78 -16.49 6.80
N GLY A 130 -2.97 -16.53 7.40
CA GLY A 130 -3.15 -16.22 8.83
C GLY A 130 -2.50 -17.24 9.79
N SER A 131 -2.01 -18.36 9.28
CA SER A 131 -1.48 -19.51 10.01
C SER A 131 0.04 -19.54 10.15
N ASN A 132 0.78 -18.74 9.40
CA ASN A 132 2.23 -18.87 9.36
C ASN A 132 2.91 -18.27 10.62
N GLU A 133 3.36 -19.11 11.55
CA GLU A 133 3.70 -18.77 12.95
C GLU A 133 5.06 -18.05 13.21
N GLU A 134 5.79 -17.65 12.16
CA GLU A 134 7.11 -17.04 12.32
C GLU A 134 7.10 -15.49 12.37
N TYR A 135 7.30 -14.96 13.59
CA TYR A 135 7.80 -13.64 14.03
C TYR A 135 7.19 -12.31 13.50
N GLY A 136 6.48 -12.25 12.37
CA GLY A 136 5.81 -11.04 11.82
C GLY A 136 4.32 -10.90 12.16
N LEU A 137 3.75 -11.86 12.88
CA LEU A 137 2.29 -12.11 12.92
C LEU A 137 1.43 -11.06 13.58
N ARG A 138 1.92 -10.34 14.59
CA ARG A 138 1.06 -9.40 15.30
C ARG A 138 0.70 -8.19 14.46
N LEU A 139 1.62 -7.77 13.58
CA LEU A 139 1.39 -6.66 12.68
C LEU A 139 0.70 -7.12 11.40
N LYS A 140 1.08 -8.29 10.82
CA LYS A 140 0.34 -8.93 9.71
C LYS A 140 -1.14 -9.17 10.07
N ARG A 141 -1.43 -9.71 11.26
CA ARG A 141 -2.81 -9.89 11.75
C ARG A 141 -3.53 -8.56 11.94
N ARG A 142 -2.88 -7.52 12.50
CA ARG A 142 -3.50 -6.20 12.67
C ARG A 142 -3.79 -5.51 11.35
N LEU A 143 -2.93 -5.67 10.34
CA LEU A 143 -3.12 -5.10 9.01
C LEU A 143 -4.20 -5.82 8.25
N ARG A 144 -4.20 -7.15 8.27
CA ARG A 144 -5.29 -7.95 7.72
C ARG A 144 -6.61 -7.53 8.36
N VAL A 145 -6.69 -7.54 9.69
CA VAL A 145 -7.92 -7.12 10.41
C VAL A 145 -8.30 -5.67 10.09
N ARG A 146 -7.35 -4.74 9.95
CA ARG A 146 -7.66 -3.34 9.65
C ARG A 146 -8.07 -3.11 8.20
N LEU A 147 -7.41 -3.75 7.25
CA LEU A 147 -7.77 -3.72 5.84
C LEU A 147 -9.13 -4.38 5.64
N ASP A 148 -9.34 -5.57 6.22
CA ASP A 148 -10.63 -6.24 6.28
C ASP A 148 -11.69 -5.29 6.87
N SER A 149 -11.52 -4.82 8.11
CA SER A 149 -12.50 -3.95 8.78
C SER A 149 -12.74 -2.59 8.10
N GLY A 150 -11.73 -2.06 7.39
CA GLY A 150 -11.84 -0.79 6.66
C GLY A 150 -12.51 -0.93 5.29
N LEU A 151 -12.52 -2.14 4.74
CA LEU A 151 -13.21 -2.47 3.48
C LEU A 151 -14.67 -2.88 3.73
N TYR A 152 -15.01 -3.38 4.93
CA TYR A 152 -16.37 -3.83 5.27
C TYR A 152 -17.22 -2.71 5.89
N GLY A 153 -17.88 -1.91 5.03
CA GLY A 153 -19.19 -1.34 5.37
C GLY A 153 -20.24 -2.45 5.55
N GLU A 154 -21.43 -2.13 6.08
CA GLU A 154 -22.48 -3.03 6.64
C GLU A 154 -22.95 -4.27 5.82
N ASN A 155 -22.34 -4.62 4.70
CA ASN A 155 -22.63 -5.83 3.95
C ASN A 155 -21.62 -6.95 4.25
N VAL A 156 -21.99 -7.78 5.22
CA VAL A 156 -21.32 -9.04 5.59
C VAL A 156 -21.38 -10.00 4.39
N GLY A 157 -20.25 -10.21 3.72
CA GLY A 157 -20.12 -11.09 2.57
C GLY A 157 -19.09 -12.19 2.75
N ARG A 158 -19.51 -13.32 3.35
CA ARG A 158 -18.87 -14.67 3.41
C ARG A 158 -17.43 -14.74 3.95
N ASP A 159 -17.18 -15.69 4.86
CA ASP A 159 -15.82 -16.15 5.20
C ASP A 159 -15.07 -16.50 3.90
N ARG A 160 -14.22 -15.59 3.42
CA ARG A 160 -13.29 -15.86 2.33
C ARG A 160 -11.92 -16.03 2.94
N ASP A 161 -11.31 -17.18 2.67
CA ASP A 161 -9.92 -17.38 3.02
C ASP A 161 -9.08 -16.39 2.19
N ALA A 162 -8.21 -15.65 2.87
CA ALA A 162 -7.53 -14.48 2.29
C ALA A 162 -6.05 -14.51 2.67
N VAL A 163 -5.22 -14.09 1.72
CA VAL A 163 -3.78 -14.01 1.85
C VAL A 163 -3.28 -12.61 1.54
N VAL A 164 -2.14 -12.26 2.13
CA VAL A 164 -1.42 -11.03 1.78
C VAL A 164 -0.18 -11.42 1.00
N ILE A 165 -0.01 -10.85 -0.19
CA ILE A 165 1.21 -10.96 -0.99
C ILE A 165 2.01 -9.68 -0.82
N SER A 166 3.27 -9.82 -0.41
CA SER A 166 4.18 -8.71 -0.13
C SER A 166 5.29 -8.70 -1.18
N TYR A 167 5.53 -7.55 -1.81
CA TYR A 167 6.56 -7.34 -2.81
C TYR A 167 7.57 -6.33 -2.28
N TRP A 168 8.85 -6.66 -2.40
CA TRP A 168 9.96 -5.93 -1.81
C TRP A 168 10.94 -5.49 -2.89
N TRP A 169 11.44 -4.25 -2.77
CA TRP A 169 12.50 -3.70 -3.61
C TRP A 169 13.55 -3.05 -2.70
N ASP A 170 14.71 -3.68 -2.53
CA ASP A 170 15.80 -3.22 -1.65
C ASP A 170 16.74 -2.22 -2.34
#